data_AF-X1VJ50-F1
#
_entry.id   AF-X1VJ50-F1
#
_cell.length_a   1.000
_cell.length_b   1.000
_cell.length_c   1.000
_cell.angle_alpha   90.00
_cell.angle_beta   90.00
_cell.angle_gamma   90.00
#
_symmetry.space_group_name_H-M   'P 1'
#
loop_
_entity.id
_entity.type
_entity.pdbx_description
1 polymer ?
#
loop_
_entity_poly.entity_id
_entity_poly.type
_entity_poly.pdbx_seq_one_letter_code
_entity_poly.pdbx_strand_id
1 'polypeptide(L)' 'YYIHPMPIDRGNEVDDEVASGSRSIVIDLAENRLHAQKAIMALTMAKGWK' A
#
# COMPACT_ATOMS: atom_id res chain seq x y z
N TYR A 1 -8.88 3.45 -11.14
CA TYR A 1 -7.70 2.79 -10.56
C TYR A 1 -8.18 1.69 -9.64
N TYR A 2 -7.48 0.55 -9.58
CA TYR A 2 -7.76 -0.54 -8.66
C TYR A 2 -6.78 -0.49 -7.48
N ILE A 3 -7.31 -0.67 -6.27
CA ILE A 3 -6.59 -0.56 -5.00
C ILE A 3 -6.98 -1.74 -4.12
N HIS A 4 -6.02 -2.34 -3.42
CA HIS A 4 -6.26 -3.43 -2.48
C HIS A 4 -5.19 -3.47 -1.38
N PRO A 5 -5.54 -3.70 -0.11
CA PRO A 5 -4.56 -3.74 0.99
C PRO A 5 -3.68 -5.00 1.02
N MET A 6 -4.02 -6.03 0.25
CA MET A 6 -3.39 -7.36 0.24
C MET A 6 -3.55 -8.15 1.56
N PRO A 7 -3.46 -9.51 1.52
CA PRO A 7 -3.37 -10.36 0.33
C PRO A 7 -4.61 -10.26 -0.55
N ILE A 8 -4.48 -10.46 -1.87
CA ILE A 8 -5.60 -10.46 -2.83
C ILE A 8 -5.96 -11.91 -3.13
N ASP A 9 -7.24 -12.25 -3.06
CA ASP A 9 -7.75 -13.52 -3.57
C ASP A 9 -8.12 -13.43 -5.07
N ARG A 10 -7.17 -13.78 -5.93
CA ARG A 10 -7.28 -13.63 -7.40
C ARG A 10 -8.26 -14.66 -7.97
N GLY A 11 -9.19 -14.19 -8.80
CA GLY A 11 -10.26 -15.00 -9.40
C GLY A 11 -11.52 -15.10 -8.55
N ASN A 12 -11.49 -14.65 -7.28
CA ASN A 12 -12.66 -14.54 -6.41
C ASN A 12 -13.04 -13.08 -6.15
N GLU A 13 -12.10 -12.27 -5.64
CA GLU A 13 -12.34 -10.86 -5.27
C GLU A 13 -12.11 -9.91 -6.46
N VAL A 14 -11.23 -10.31 -7.38
CA VAL A 14 -10.85 -9.53 -8.56
C VAL A 14 -10.25 -10.43 -9.63
N ASP A 15 -10.51 -10.11 -10.90
CA ASP A 15 -9.85 -10.76 -12.03
C ASP A 15 -8.35 -10.44 -12.07
N ASP A 16 -7.55 -11.41 -12.50
CA ASP A 16 -6.08 -11.29 -12.58
C ASP A 16 -5.63 -10.09 -13.45
N GLU A 17 -6.37 -9.86 -14.54
CA GLU A 17 -6.14 -8.76 -15.48
C GLU A 17 -6.40 -7.38 -14.86
N VAL A 18 -7.33 -7.29 -13.90
CA VAL A 18 -7.62 -6.03 -13.18
C VAL A 18 -6.59 -5.81 -12.09
N ALA A 19 -6.21 -6.86 -11.34
CA ALA A 19 -5.21 -6.79 -10.28
C ALA A 19 -3.81 -6.43 -10.80
N SER A 20 -3.47 -6.86 -12.01
CA SER A 20 -2.16 -6.61 -12.65
C SER A 20 -2.22 -5.60 -13.82
N GLY A 21 -3.39 -5.04 -14.09
CA GLY A 21 -3.62 -4.14 -15.22
C GLY A 21 -3.00 -2.75 -15.02
N SER A 22 -2.94 -1.97 -16.10
CA SER A 22 -2.33 -0.62 -16.12
C SER A 22 -2.98 0.41 -15.19
N ARG A 23 -4.18 0.13 -14.69
CA ARG A 23 -4.89 0.98 -13.72
C ARG A 23 -4.79 0.45 -12.29
N SER A 24 -4.07 -0.64 -12.05
CA SER A 24 -3.82 -1.17 -10.71
C SER A 24 -2.67 -0.41 -10.05
N ILE A 25 -2.90 0.08 -8.85
CA ILE A 25 -1.90 0.79 -8.03
C ILE A 25 -1.65 0.05 -6.71
N VAL A 26 -1.89 -1.26 -6.68
CA VAL A 26 -1.72 -2.11 -5.49
C VAL A 26 -0.26 -2.10 -5.02
N ILE A 27 0.70 -2.09 -5.95
CA ILE A 27 2.14 -2.04 -5.62
C ILE A 27 2.52 -0.66 -5.09
N ASP A 28 2.04 0.42 -5.71
CA ASP A 28 2.27 1.79 -5.23
C ASP A 28 1.69 2.00 -3.82
N LEU A 29 0.50 1.45 -3.55
CA LEU A 29 -0.09 1.46 -2.21
C LEU A 29 0.79 0.69 -1.22
N ALA A 30 1.32 -0.46 -1.62
CA ALA A 30 2.20 -1.26 -0.76
C ALA A 30 3.50 -0.52 -0.43
N GLU A 31 4.09 0.19 -1.40
CA GLU A 31 5.26 1.06 -1.17
C GLU A 31 4.92 2.20 -0.21
N ASN A 32 3.76 2.84 -0.39
CA ASN A 32 3.31 3.92 0.49
C ASN A 32 3.14 3.49 1.95
N ARG A 33 2.91 2.19 2.24
CA ARG A 33 2.92 1.70 3.63
C ARG A 33 4.27 1.87 4.30
N LEU A 34 5.37 1.62 3.58
CA LEU A 34 6.72 1.83 4.12
C LEU A 34 6.96 3.30 4.42
N HIS A 35 6.60 4.20 3.50
CA HIS A 35 6.78 5.64 3.68
C HIS A 35 5.93 6.18 4.83
N ALA A 36 4.66 5.75 4.93
CA ALA A 36 3.77 6.13 6.02
C ALA A 36 4.28 5.65 7.38
N GLN A 37 4.74 4.39 7.47
CA GLN A 37 5.30 3.84 8.71
C GLN A 37 6.58 4.57 9.13
N LYS A 38 7.48 4.87 8.18
CA LYS A 38 8.67 5.70 8.44
C LYS A 38 8.30 7.07 9.00
N ALA A 39 7.29 7.73 8.42
CA ALA A 39 6.81 9.00 8.92
C ALA A 39 6.28 8.86 10.35
N ILE A 40 5.41 7.89 10.62
CA ILE A 40 4.87 7.64 11.98
C ILE A 40 6.01 7.43 12.99
N MET A 41 7.01 6.61 12.67
CA MET A 41 8.17 6.39 13.54
C MET A 41 8.97 7.68 13.76
N ALA A 42 9.20 8.48 12.71
CA ALA A 42 9.89 9.76 12.84
C ALA A 42 9.11 10.76 13.71
N LEU A 43 7.77 10.79 13.61
CA LEU A 43 6.91 11.66 14.41
C LEU A 43 6.87 11.26 15.89
N THR A 44 6.85 9.96 16.18
CA THR A 44 6.53 9.45 17.52
C THR A 44 7.74 8.95 18.31
N MET A 45 8.84 8.61 17.65
CA MET A 45 10.01 7.98 18.27
C MET A 45 11.29 8.81 18.12
N ALA A 46 11.28 9.90 17.35
CA ALA A 46 12.44 10.78 17.25
C ALA A 46 12.63 11.58 18.55
N LYS A 47 13.83 11.50 19.14
CA LYS A 47 14.21 12.36 20.27
C LYS A 47 14.19 13.83 19.83
N GLY A 48 13.41 14.66 20.52
CA GLY A 48 13.40 16.10 20.30
C GLY A 48 12.33 16.61 19.34
N TRP A 49 11.26 15.86 19.10
CA TRP A 49 10.01 16.45 18.60
C TRP A 49 9.55 17.51 19.61
N LYS A 50 9.68 18.79 19.26
CA LYS A 50 9.19 19.91 20.08
C LYS A 50 7.69 20.01 19.99
#